data_AF-A0A447TBK5-F1
#
_entry.id   AF-A0A447TBK5-F1
#
_cell.length_a   1.000
_cell.length_b   1.000
_cell.length_c   1.000
_cell.angle_alpha   90.00
_cell.angle_beta   90.00
_cell.angle_gamma   90.00
#
_symmetry.space_group_name_H-M   'P 1'
#
loop_
_entity.id
_entity.type
_entity.pdbx_description
1 polymer ?
#
loop_
_entity_poly.entity_id
_entity_poly.type
_entity_poly.pdbx_seq_one_letter_code
_entity_poly.pdbx_strand_id
1 'polypeptide(L)' 'MYRKLLGDILLQLPSAKESKSYVVMEEVKETLSLPLED' A
#
# COMPACT_ATOMS: atom_id res chain seq x y z
N MET A 1 0.28 -10.61 12.35
CA MET A 1 1.21 -11.29 11.41
C MET A 1 1.46 -10.45 10.16
N TYR A 2 0.41 -9.94 9.48
CA TYR A 2 0.51 -9.06 8.30
C TYR A 2 1.58 -7.95 8.42
N ARG A 3 1.49 -7.06 9.43
CA ARG A 3 2.44 -5.96 9.61
C ARG A 3 3.89 -6.41 9.86
N LYS A 4 4.08 -7.53 10.55
CA LYS A 4 5.42 -8.05 10.87
C LYS A 4 6.08 -8.56 9.59
N LEU A 5 5.38 -9.42 8.85
CA LEU A 5 5.85 -9.93 7.57
C LEU A 5 6.08 -8.81 6.54
N LEU A 6 5.17 -7.84 6.46
CA LEU A 6 5.31 -6.70 5.55
C LEU A 6 6.51 -5.83 5.91
N GLY A 7 6.75 -5.58 7.20
CA GLY A 7 7.93 -4.88 7.68
C GLY A 7 9.23 -5.63 7.35
N ASP A 8 9.24 -6.95 7.60
CA ASP A 8 10.39 -7.82 7.29
C ASP A 8 10.72 -7.80 5.79
N ILE A 9 9.70 -7.81 4.91
CA ILE A 9 9.87 -7.73 3.45
C ILE A 9 10.33 -6.33 3.01
N LEU A 10 9.73 -5.26 3.54
CA LEU A 10 10.07 -3.89 3.15
C LEU A 10 11.50 -3.52 3.56
N LEU A 11 12.01 -4.07 4.67
CA LEU A 11 13.40 -3.90 5.11
C LEU A 11 14.42 -4.66 4.26
N GLN A 12 13.99 -5.68 3.50
CA GLN A 12 14.86 -6.43 2.58
C GLN A 12 15.04 -5.72 1.23
N LEU A 13 14.22 -4.71 0.91
CA LEU A 13 14.34 -3.95 -0.33
C LEU A 13 15.59 -3.06 -0.30
N PRO A 14 16.48 -3.16 -1.31
CA PRO A 14 17.64 -2.29 -1.37
C PRO A 14 17.18 -0.83 -1.47
N SER A 15 17.68 0.01 -0.56
CA SER A 15 17.39 1.45 -0.46
C SER A 15 16.09 1.88 0.25
N ALA A 16 15.32 0.96 0.83
CA ALA A 16 14.18 1.32 1.68
C ALA A 16 14.66 1.76 3.09
N LYS A 17 14.63 3.07 3.37
CA LYS A 17 15.03 3.62 4.69
C LYS A 17 13.93 3.57 5.75
N GLU A 18 12.66 3.61 5.34
CA GLU A 18 11.51 3.61 6.24
C GLU A 18 10.30 2.96 5.55
N SER A 19 9.44 2.30 6.32
CA SER A 19 8.16 1.76 5.82
C SER A 19 6.99 2.39 6.57
N LYS A 20 5.97 2.83 5.82
CA LYS A 20 4.73 3.37 6.39
C LYS A 20 3.54 2.55 5.90
N SER A 21 2.80 1.97 6.85
CA SER A 21 1.60 1.20 6.57
C SER A 21 0.37 2.05 6.80
N TYR A 22 -0.54 2.09 5.82
CA TYR A 22 -1.86 2.72 5.94
C TYR A 22 -2.90 1.62 6.10
N VAL A 23 -3.77 1.76 7.09
CA VAL A 23 -4.92 0.86 7.29
C VAL A 23 -6.16 1.61 6.83
N VAL A 24 -6.88 1.02 5.88
CA VAL A 24 -8.17 1.55 5.43
C VAL A 24 -9.19 1.26 6.51
N MET A 25 -9.84 2.32 7.00
CA MET A 25 -10.92 2.20 7.99
C MET A 25 -12.29 2.05 7.32
N GLU A 26 -12.44 2.68 6.14
CA GLU A 26 -13.65 2.63 5.31
C GLU A 26 -13.28 2.90 3.85
N GLU A 27 -13.86 2.13 2.93
CA GLU A 27 -13.69 2.31 1.48
C GLU A 27 -14.80 3.23 0.94
N VAL A 28 -14.47 4.50 0.70
CA VAL A 28 -15.47 5.51 0.29
C VAL A 28 -15.82 5.45 -1.20
N LYS A 29 -14.85 5.04 -2.04
CA LYS A 29 -15.03 4.85 -3.49
C LYS A 29 -13.88 3.99 -4.03
N GLU A 30 -14.20 2.92 -4.74
CA GLU A 30 -13.22 2.08 -5.45
C GLU A 30 -13.56 2.08 -6.94
N THR A 31 -12.57 2.34 -7.81
CA THR A 31 -12.75 2.32 -9.26
C THR A 31 -11.44 1.95 -9.93
N LEU A 32 -11.47 0.90 -10.76
CA LEU A 32 -10.34 0.45 -11.58
C LEU A 32 -10.37 1.04 -13.01
N SER A 33 -11.48 1.65 -13.41
CA SER A 33 -11.62 2.27 -14.74
C SER A 33 -10.98 3.65 -14.78
N LEU A 34 -10.12 3.88 -15.77
CA LEU A 34 -9.59 5.20 -16.07
C LEU A 34 -10.71 6.08 -16.66
N PRO A 35 -10.81 7.36 -16.26
CA PRO A 35 -11.68 8.30 -16.95
C PRO A 35 -11.11 8.54 -18.35
N LEU A 36 -11.87 8.17 -19.37
CA LEU A 36 -11.59 8.56 -20.76
C LEU A 36 -12.42 9.82 -21.03
N GLU A 37 -11.78 10.86 -21.55
CA GLU A 37 -12.47 12.02 -22.11
C GLU A 37 -12.99 11.64 -23.52
N ASP A 38 -14.23 11.98 -23.82
CA ASP A 38 -14.88 11.73 -25.13
C ASP A 38 -14.31 12.63 -26.25
#